data_AF-E5XQJ1-F1
#
_entry.id   AF-E5XQJ1-F1
#
_cell.length_a   1.000
_cell.length_b   1.000
_cell.length_c   1.000
_cell.angle_alpha   90.00
_cell.angle_beta   90.00
_cell.angle_gamma   90.00
#
_symmetry.space_group_name_H-M   'P 1'
#
loop_
_entity.id
_entity.type
_entity.pdbx_description
1 polymer ?
#
loop_
_entity_poly.entity_id
_entity_poly.type
_entity_poly.pdbx_seq_one_letter_code
_entity_poly.pdbx_strand_id
1 'polypeptide(L)'
;MQPAEVRRIGSELQGDGNQVGRIETDVITAGNLLVSALSGTPAASSAQGFATGTAQLGESMNKYHDYLVAFGQSLISAAASYEKIDEHHGRAFASVENKIDQADAPFRGFQG
;
A
#
# COMPACT_ATOMS: atom_id res chain seq x y z
N MET A 1 -1.63 -2.53 17.73
CA MET A 1 -1.70 -3.24 16.44
C MET A 1 -0.27 -3.63 16.07
N GLN A 2 -0.01 -4.88 15.65
CA GLN A 2 1.35 -5.36 15.37
C GLN A 2 1.88 -4.82 14.02
N PRO A 3 3.17 -4.48 13.88
CA PRO A 3 3.74 -3.98 12.62
C PRO A 3 3.48 -4.91 11.42
N ALA A 4 3.54 -6.22 11.62
CA ALA A 4 3.24 -7.22 10.59
C ALA A 4 1.80 -7.09 10.06
N GLU A 5 0.83 -6.82 10.94
CA GLU A 5 -0.57 -6.65 10.56
C GLU A 5 -0.79 -5.34 9.79
N VAL A 6 -0.11 -4.26 10.18
CA VAL A 6 -0.14 -2.99 9.45
C VAL A 6 0.43 -3.15 8.04
N ARG A 7 1.52 -3.91 7.89
CA ARG A 7 2.11 -4.24 6.59
C ARG A 7 1.15 -5.05 5.73
N ARG A 8 0.48 -6.07 6.30
CA ARG A 8 -0.50 -6.90 5.60
C ARG A 8 -1.63 -6.04 5.03
N ILE A 9 -2.25 -5.20 5.86
CA ILE A 9 -3.32 -4.28 5.43
C ILE A 9 -2.82 -3.32 4.33
N GLY A 10 -1.60 -2.79 4.48
CA GLY A 10 -1.00 -1.93 3.46
C GLY A 10 -0.78 -2.62 2.12
N SER A 11 -0.40 -3.91 2.13
CA SER A 11 -0.27 -4.72 0.91
C SER A 11 -1.62 -5.06 0.29
N GLU A 12 -2.66 -5.34 1.10
CA GLU A 12 -4.02 -5.59 0.63
C GLU A 12 -4.60 -4.36 -0.07
N LEU A 13 -4.44 -3.18 0.52
CA LEU A 13 -4.89 -1.92 -0.09
C LEU A 13 -4.20 -1.61 -1.42
N GLN A 14 -2.90 -1.92 -1.56
CA GLN A 14 -2.22 -1.83 -2.85
C GLN A 14 -2.79 -2.83 -3.87
N GLY A 15 -3.13 -4.04 -3.42
CA GLY A 15 -3.82 -5.05 -4.23
C GLY A 15 -5.18 -4.54 -4.74
N ASP A 16 -6.00 -4.01 -3.85
CA ASP A 16 -7.31 -3.43 -4.16
C ASP A 16 -7.18 -2.24 -5.12
N GLY A 17 -6.22 -1.35 -4.87
CA GLY A 17 -5.90 -0.25 -5.77
C GLY A 17 -5.59 -0.77 -7.18
N ASN A 18 -4.68 -1.73 -7.31
CA ASN A 18 -4.34 -2.33 -8.61
C ASN A 18 -5.55 -2.98 -9.30
N GLN A 19 -6.46 -3.58 -8.53
CA GLN A 19 -7.70 -4.13 -9.08
C GLN A 19 -8.62 -3.03 -9.62
N VAL A 20 -8.78 -1.93 -8.90
CA VAL A 20 -9.55 -0.75 -9.36
C VAL A 20 -9.00 -0.22 -10.68
N GLY A 21 -7.68 -0.11 -10.81
CA GLY A 21 -7.03 0.33 -12.06
C GLY A 21 -7.32 -0.59 -13.26
N ARG A 22 -7.42 -1.90 -13.04
CA ARG A 22 -7.83 -2.82 -14.13
C ARG A 22 -9.29 -2.64 -14.54
N ILE A 23 -10.19 -2.49 -13.56
CA ILE A 23 -11.61 -2.29 -13.83
C ILE A 23 -11.83 -0.96 -14.58
N GLU A 24 -11.08 0.09 -14.22
CA GLU A 24 -11.07 1.36 -14.94
C GLU A 24 -10.77 1.17 -16.43
N THR A 25 -9.71 0.44 -16.74
CA THR A 25 -9.29 0.16 -18.12
C THR A 25 -10.36 -0.64 -18.88
N ASP A 26 -10.98 -1.63 -18.23
CA ASP A 26 -12.06 -2.44 -18.82
C ASP A 26 -13.30 -1.59 -19.14
N VAL A 27 -13.69 -0.69 -18.23
CA VAL A 27 -14.85 0.20 -18.39
C VAL A 27 -14.65 1.19 -19.53
N ILE A 28 -13.46 1.82 -19.62
CA ILE A 28 -13.14 2.74 -20.72
C ILE A 28 -13.13 1.98 -22.06
N THR A 29 -12.54 0.78 -22.07
CA THR A 29 -12.50 -0.06 -23.28
C THR A 29 -13.90 -0.44 -23.74
N ALA A 30 -14.79 -0.81 -22.82
CA ALA A 30 -16.18 -1.11 -23.14
C ALA A 30 -16.92 0.10 -23.73
N GLY A 31 -16.70 1.30 -23.19
CA GLY A 31 -17.27 2.55 -23.74
C GLY A 31 -16.81 2.82 -25.18
N ASN A 32 -15.52 2.65 -25.45
CA ASN A 32 -14.95 2.82 -26.78
C ASN A 32 -15.47 1.78 -27.78
N LEU A 33 -15.59 0.52 -27.35
CA LEU A 33 -16.16 -0.56 -28.17
C LEU A 33 -17.63 -0.29 -28.51
N LEU A 34 -18.42 0.23 -27.55
CA LEU A 34 -19.81 0.60 -27.78
C LEU A 34 -19.93 1.72 -28.83
N VAL A 35 -19.10 2.75 -28.74
CA VAL A 35 -19.05 3.83 -29.74
C VAL A 35 -18.72 3.29 -31.12
N SER A 36 -17.73 2.40 -31.22
CA SER A 36 -17.35 1.79 -32.49
C SER A 36 -18.48 0.93 -33.06
N ALA A 37 -19.12 0.11 -32.22
CA ALA A 37 -20.18 -0.81 -32.63
C ALA A 37 -21.45 -0.09 -33.11
N LEU A 38 -21.76 1.07 -32.51
CA LEU A 38 -22.93 1.87 -32.85
C LEU A 38 -22.63 3.00 -33.86
N SER A 39 -21.41 3.05 -34.39
CA SER A 39 -21.03 4.02 -35.41
C SER A 39 -21.92 3.87 -36.66
N GLY A 40 -22.52 4.97 -37.11
CA GLY A 40 -23.47 4.96 -38.24
C GLY A 40 -24.89 4.53 -37.90
N THR A 41 -25.19 4.21 -36.65
CA THR A 41 -26.57 3.96 -36.19
C THR A 41 -27.21 5.25 -35.64
N PRO A 42 -28.54 5.35 -35.57
CA PRO A 42 -29.23 6.46 -34.88
C PRO A 42 -28.86 6.57 -33.39
N ALA A 43 -28.33 5.51 -32.77
CA ALA A 43 -27.93 5.48 -31.37
C ALA A 43 -26.49 5.99 -31.12
N ALA A 44 -25.77 6.43 -32.17
CA ALA A 44 -24.37 6.86 -32.06
C ALA A 44 -24.16 7.99 -31.04
N SER A 45 -25.09 8.94 -30.94
CA SER A 45 -25.02 10.03 -29.96
C SER A 45 -25.14 9.53 -28.51
N SER A 46 -26.01 8.57 -28.25
CA SER A 46 -26.14 7.91 -26.95
C SER A 46 -24.89 7.11 -26.59
N ALA A 47 -24.29 6.42 -27.57
CA ALA A 47 -23.02 5.70 -27.38
C ALA A 47 -21.87 6.64 -27.01
N GLN A 48 -21.79 7.80 -27.68
CA GLN A 48 -20.81 8.85 -27.36
C GLN A 48 -21.02 9.43 -25.96
N GLY A 49 -22.29 9.66 -25.57
CA GLY A 49 -22.64 10.09 -24.22
C GLY A 49 -22.22 9.07 -23.16
N PHE A 50 -22.47 7.78 -23.42
CA PHE A 50 -22.02 6.69 -22.56
C PHE A 50 -20.48 6.66 -22.44
N ALA A 51 -19.76 6.73 -23.56
CA ALA A 51 -18.29 6.74 -23.56
C ALA A 51 -17.69 7.91 -22.77
N THR A 52 -18.30 9.09 -22.88
CA THR A 52 -17.93 10.26 -22.08
C THR A 52 -18.13 10.00 -20.58
N GLY A 53 -19.27 9.42 -20.21
CA GLY A 53 -19.55 9.04 -18.82
C GLY A 53 -18.57 7.99 -18.29
N THR A 54 -18.23 6.98 -19.09
CA THR A 54 -17.22 5.96 -18.71
C THR A 54 -15.83 6.54 -18.58
N ALA A 55 -15.45 7.55 -19.39
CA ALA A 55 -14.17 8.24 -19.25
C ALA A 55 -14.09 9.03 -17.93
N GLN A 56 -15.15 9.77 -17.57
CA GLN A 56 -15.24 10.49 -16.29
C GLN A 56 -15.23 9.55 -15.08
N LEU A 57 -15.92 8.41 -15.19
CA LEU A 57 -15.85 7.36 -14.18
C LEU A 57 -14.43 6.81 -14.08
N GLY A 58 -13.77 6.54 -15.21
CA GLY A 58 -12.39 6.05 -15.26
C GLY A 58 -11.42 6.99 -14.56
N GLU A 59 -11.50 8.30 -14.81
CA GLU A 59 -10.70 9.30 -14.09
C GLU A 59 -10.91 9.24 -12.57
N SER A 60 -12.14 9.03 -12.12
CA SER A 60 -12.48 8.93 -10.70
C SER A 60 -11.94 7.63 -10.09
N MET A 61 -12.00 6.53 -10.83
CA MET A 61 -11.44 5.24 -10.43
C MET A 61 -9.91 5.29 -10.37
N ASN A 62 -9.26 5.97 -11.32
CA ASN A 62 -7.82 6.15 -11.30
C ASN A 62 -7.35 6.96 -10.09
N LYS A 63 -8.06 8.04 -9.73
CA LYS A 63 -7.79 8.77 -8.48
C LYS A 63 -7.94 7.88 -7.26
N TYR A 64 -8.98 7.05 -7.23
CA TYR A 64 -9.20 6.12 -6.12
C TYR A 64 -8.10 5.05 -6.04
N HIS A 65 -7.65 4.51 -7.18
CA HIS A 65 -6.47 3.67 -7.29
C HIS A 65 -5.24 4.34 -6.67
N ASP A 66 -4.92 5.57 -7.07
CA ASP A 66 -3.77 6.32 -6.57
C ASP A 66 -3.84 6.50 -5.04
N TYR A 67 -5.02 6.83 -4.51
CA TYR A 67 -5.21 6.96 -3.06
C TYR A 67 -4.97 5.65 -2.32
N LEU A 68 -5.50 4.53 -2.83
CA LEU A 68 -5.32 3.22 -2.20
C LEU A 68 -3.85 2.78 -2.21
N VAL A 69 -3.16 2.98 -3.33
CA VAL A 69 -1.74 2.64 -3.47
C VAL A 69 -0.89 3.51 -2.55
N ALA A 70 -1.09 4.84 -2.55
CA ALA A 70 -0.34 5.76 -1.70
C ALA A 70 -0.58 5.52 -0.21
N PHE A 71 -1.83 5.24 0.18
CA PHE A 71 -2.18 4.92 1.56
C PHE A 71 -1.57 3.58 2.00
N GLY A 72 -1.68 2.55 1.17
CA GLY A 72 -1.05 1.25 1.42
C GLY A 72 0.47 1.37 1.58
N GLN A 73 1.13 2.15 0.73
CA GLN A 73 2.57 2.41 0.84
C GLN A 73 2.94 3.16 2.14
N SER A 74 2.09 4.09 2.57
CA SER A 74 2.27 4.82 3.82
C SER A 74 2.18 3.89 5.03
N LEU A 75 1.24 2.95 5.04
CA LEU A 75 1.10 1.93 6.10
C LEU A 75 2.32 1.01 6.17
N ILE A 76 2.80 0.52 5.02
CA ILE A 76 4.00 -0.32 4.99
C ILE A 76 5.23 0.43 5.52
N SER A 77 5.37 1.70 5.13
CA SER A 77 6.47 2.55 5.60
C SER A 77 6.39 2.84 7.11
N ALA A 78 5.18 3.05 7.62
CA ALA A 78 4.94 3.21 9.06
C ALA A 78 5.30 1.93 9.83
N ALA A 79 4.89 0.75 9.34
CA ALA A 79 5.23 -0.54 9.95
C ALA A 79 6.74 -0.77 10.02
N ALA A 80 7.47 -0.47 8.93
CA ALA A 80 8.93 -0.57 8.89
C ALA A 80 9.62 0.40 9.85
N SER A 81 9.04 1.58 10.07
CA SER A 81 9.57 2.57 11.02
C SER A 81 9.42 2.10 12.46
N TYR A 82 8.29 1.48 12.81
CA TYR A 82 8.07 0.88 14.13
C TYR A 82 9.04 -0.27 14.41
N GLU A 83 9.26 -1.18 13.46
CA GLU A 83 10.21 -2.29 13.61
C GLU A 83 11.64 -1.78 13.85
N LYS A 84 12.08 -0.74 13.12
CA LYS A 84 13.40 -0.14 13.33
C LYS A 84 13.55 0.46 14.72
N ILE A 85 12.52 1.14 15.24
CA ILE A 85 12.54 1.72 16.59
C ILE A 85 12.64 0.61 17.64
N ASP A 86 11.88 -0.47 17.46
CA ASP A 86 11.90 -1.62 18.38
C ASP A 86 13.27 -2.32 18.38
N GLU A 87 13.87 -2.53 17.21
CA GLU A 87 15.25 -3.05 17.10
C GLU A 87 16.28 -2.14 17.76
N HIS A 88 16.17 -0.81 17.59
CA HIS A 88 17.08 0.14 18.23
C HIS A 88 16.98 0.09 19.76
N HIS A 89 15.77 -0.01 20.31
CA HIS A 89 15.57 -0.18 21.76
C HIS A 89 16.09 -1.53 22.23
N GLY A 90 15.78 -2.63 21.53
CA GLY A 90 16.27 -3.97 21.87
C GLY A 90 17.81 -4.05 21.89
N ARG A 91 18.49 -3.45 20.90
CA ARG A 91 19.96 -3.37 20.88
C ARG A 91 20.51 -2.47 21.98
N ALA A 92 19.82 -1.38 22.33
CA ALA A 92 20.22 -0.52 23.44
C ALA A 92 20.14 -1.28 24.78
N PHE A 93 19.07 -2.04 25.03
CA PHE A 93 18.94 -2.87 26.23
C PHE A 93 19.97 -4.00 26.27
N ALA A 94 20.18 -4.73 25.17
CA ALA A 94 21.21 -5.77 25.09
C ALA A 94 22.62 -5.20 25.29
N SER A 95 22.91 -3.98 24.81
CA SER A 95 24.18 -3.31 25.06
C SER A 95 24.37 -2.88 26.52
N VAL A 96 23.29 -2.57 27.25
CA VAL A 96 23.34 -2.23 28.67
C VAL A 96 23.58 -3.49 29.50
N GLU A 97 22.89 -4.58 29.20
CA GLU A 97 23.05 -5.88 29.88
C GLU A 97 24.48 -6.42 29.73
N ASN A 98 25.05 -6.36 28.52
CA ASN A 98 26.43 -6.78 28.27
C ASN A 98 27.49 -5.90 28.99
N LYS A 99 27.18 -4.62 29.25
CA LYS A 99 28.04 -3.73 30.05
C LYS A 99 27.95 -4.03 31.55
N ILE A 100 26.79 -4.45 32.04
CA ILE A 100 26.60 -4.88 33.43
C ILE A 100 27.38 -6.18 33.68
N ASP A 101 27.28 -7.15 32.78
CA ASP A 101 28.03 -8.42 32.88
C ASP A 101 29.55 -8.23 32.78
N GLN A 102 30.04 -7.28 31.96
CA GLN A 102 31.47 -6.93 31.91
C GLN A 102 31.96 -6.17 33.14
N ALA A 103 31.10 -5.40 33.82
CA ALA A 103 31.45 -4.68 35.04
C ALA A 103 31.59 -5.61 36.25
N ASP A 104 30.92 -6.76 36.26
CA ASP A 104 31.00 -7.78 37.33
C ASP A 104 32.15 -8.79 37.16
N ALA A 105 32.73 -8.90 35.95
CA ALA A 105 33.85 -9.80 35.67
C ALA A 105 35.12 -9.58 36.52
N PRO A 106 35.59 -8.33 36.81
CA PRO A 106 36.79 -8.13 37.62
C PRO A 106 36.60 -8.38 39.13
N PHE A 107 35.36 -8.44 39.64
CA PHE A 107 35.10 -8.69 41.06
C PHE A 107 35.04 -10.19 41.43
N ARG A 108 34.95 -11.10 40.45
CA ARG A 108 34.95 -12.56 40.69
C ARG A 108 36.35 -13.19 40.74
N GLY A 109 37.40 -12.44 40.40
CA GLY A 109 38.79 -12.91 40.42
C GLY A 109 39.52 -12.78 41.76
N PHE A 110 38.90 -12.16 42.78
CA PHE A 110 39.50 -11.92 44.11
C PHE A 110 38.83 -12.78 45.21
N GLN A 111 38.67 -14.09 44.96
CA GLN A 111 38.51 -15.09 46.01
C GLN A 111 39.50 -16.23 45.73
N GLY A 112 40.69 -16.12 46.30
CA GLY A 112 41.76 -17.10 46.26
C GLY A 112 42.80 -16.74 47.30
#